data_AF-A0A7J2YJH5-F1
#
_entry.id   AF-A0A7J2YJH5-F1
#
_cell.length_a   1.000
_cell.length_b   1.000
_cell.length_c   1.000
_cell.angle_alpha   90.00
_cell.angle_beta   90.00
_cell.angle_gamma   90.00
#
_symmetry.space_group_name_H-M   'P 1'
#
loop_
_entity.id
_entity.type
_entity.pdbx_description
1 polymer ?
#
loop_
_entity_poly.entity_id
_entity_poly.type
_entity_poly.pdbx_seq_one_letter_code
_entity_poly.pdbx_strand_id
1 'polypeptide(L)'
;MEKMREANLFRQELMRAKRRGDQKTLQRLEKRMDYIKKVELDVMKKNFTVMIISMALFLGAYWGTAMYFGDVEISLPGDFFIPLISQEGALTFYGWYILAFFAASLPLSKAFGLTMAGGGLAEKSAQDKK
;
A
#
# COMPACT_ATOMS: atom_id res chain seq x y z
N MET A 1 9.39 13.58 -0.55
CA MET A 1 10.45 12.63 -0.96
C MET A 1 11.73 12.83 -0.14
N GLU A 2 12.26 14.05 -0.03
CA GLU A 2 13.52 14.32 0.69
C GLU A 2 13.53 13.90 2.17
N LYS A 3 12.48 14.25 2.92
CA LYS A 3 12.32 13.86 4.35
C LYS A 3 12.34 12.35 4.60
N MET A 4 11.77 11.55 3.69
CA MET A 4 11.85 10.08 3.78
C MET A 4 13.25 9.56 3.45
N ARG A 5 13.92 10.16 2.46
CA ARG A 5 15.29 9.80 2.09
C ARG A 5 16.25 10.06 3.25
N GLU A 6 16.08 11.18 3.95
CA GLU A 6 16.85 11.53 5.14
C GLU A 6 16.66 10.51 6.28
N ALA A 7 15.41 10.16 6.60
CA ALA A 7 15.11 9.13 7.61
C ALA A 7 15.70 7.75 7.24
N ASN A 8 15.65 7.37 5.97
CA ASN A 8 16.23 6.12 5.49
C ASN A 8 17.77 6.10 5.56
N LEU A 9 18.43 7.20 5.21
CA LEU A 9 19.88 7.33 5.34
C LEU A 9 20.30 7.27 6.81
N PHE A 10 19.57 7.95 7.70
CA PHE A 10 19.79 7.89 9.14
C PHE A 10 19.67 6.46 9.69
N ARG A 11 18.64 5.70 9.28
CA ARG A 11 18.47 4.29 9.67
C ARG A 11 19.64 3.42 9.21
N GLN A 12 20.17 3.65 8.00
CA GLN A 12 21.35 2.94 7.50
C GLN A 12 22.61 3.28 8.29
N GLU A 13 22.83 4.56 8.62
CA GLU A 13 23.96 5.00 9.43
C GLU A 13 23.90 4.41 10.85
N LEU A 14 22.73 4.41 11.47
CA LEU A 14 22.51 3.82 12.80
C LEU A 14 22.77 2.31 12.80
N MET A 15 22.31 1.59 11.78
CA MET A 15 22.60 0.17 11.60
C MET A 15 24.10 -0.10 11.42
N ARG A 16 24.80 0.74 10.64
CA ARG A 16 26.25 0.63 10.43
C ARG A 16 27.03 0.93 11.71
N ALA A 17 26.65 1.96 12.46
CA ALA A 17 27.27 2.33 13.75
C ALA A 17 27.06 1.23 14.80
N LYS A 18 25.86 0.66 14.90
CA LYS A 18 25.57 -0.50 15.77
C LYS A 18 26.41 -1.72 15.41
N ARG A 19 26.53 -2.05 14.13
CA ARG A 19 27.35 -3.18 13.65
C ARG A 19 28.85 -3.00 13.91
N ARG A 20 29.33 -1.75 13.89
CA ARG A 20 30.75 -1.41 14.12
C ARG A 20 31.10 -1.16 15.59
N GLY A 21 30.12 -1.09 16.50
CA GLY A 21 30.34 -0.82 17.92
C GLY A 21 30.87 0.59 18.22
N ASP A 22 30.70 1.54 17.30
CA ASP A 22 31.25 2.89 17.44
C ASP A 22 30.36 3.74 18.37
N GLN A 23 30.74 3.75 19.65
CA GLN A 23 30.07 4.46 20.74
C GLN A 23 29.92 5.97 20.49
N LYS A 24 30.90 6.62 19.86
CA LYS A 24 30.87 8.07 19.61
C LYS A 24 29.83 8.43 18.55
N THR A 25 29.77 7.65 17.48
CA THR A 25 28.77 7.85 16.42
C THR A 25 27.37 7.50 16.90
N LEU A 26 27.21 6.45 17.73
CA LEU A 26 25.93 6.10 18.35
C LEU A 26 25.36 7.23 19.20
N GLN A 27 26.15 7.80 20.12
CA GLN A 27 25.70 8.93 20.95
C GLN A 27 25.31 10.16 20.11
N ARG A 28 25.99 10.41 18.99
CA ARG A 28 25.64 11.51 18.06
C ARG A 28 24.33 11.24 17.32
N LEU A 29 24.10 9.98 16.91
CA LEU A 29 22.89 9.56 16.21
C LEU A 29 21.68 9.53 17.14
N GLU A 30 21.84 9.10 18.40
CA GLU A 30 20.79 9.15 19.42
C GLU A 30 20.27 10.57 19.64
N LYS A 31 21.15 11.58 19.68
CA LYS A 31 20.74 12.99 19.79
C LYS A 31 19.91 13.49 18.61
N ARG A 32 20.07 12.88 17.42
CA ARG A 32 19.28 13.20 16.22
C ARG A 32 18.00 12.38 16.10
N MET A 33 17.83 11.37 16.95
CA MET A 33 16.73 10.42 16.88
C MET A 33 15.37 11.10 17.11
N ASP A 34 15.30 12.08 18.01
CA ASP A 34 14.09 12.87 18.26
C ASP A 34 13.66 13.70 17.04
N TYR A 35 14.62 14.26 16.31
CA TYR A 35 14.35 14.99 15.07
C TYR A 35 13.79 14.05 14.00
N ILE A 36 14.44 12.91 13.77
CA ILE A 36 14.00 11.93 12.79
C ILE A 36 12.63 11.36 13.15
N LYS A 37 12.36 11.11 14.43
CA LYS A 37 11.05 10.67 14.91
C LYS A 37 9.95 11.67 14.56
N LYS A 38 10.19 12.98 14.73
CA LYS A 38 9.24 14.02 14.32
C LYS A 38 9.00 14.00 12.81
N VAL A 39 10.08 13.87 12.03
CA VAL A 39 9.99 13.77 10.56
C VAL A 39 9.16 12.56 10.13
N GLU A 40 9.38 11.39 10.74
CA GLU A 40 8.61 10.18 10.46
C GLU A 40 7.14 10.34 10.84
N LEU A 41 6.84 10.95 11.99
CA LEU A 41 5.46 11.21 12.42
C LEU A 41 4.72 12.14 11.46
N ASP A 42 5.37 13.18 10.95
CA ASP A 42 4.76 14.09 9.98
C ASP A 42 4.43 13.39 8.66
N VAL A 43 5.33 12.53 8.19
CA VAL A 43 5.11 11.72 6.98
C VAL A 43 4.01 10.70 7.22
N MET A 44 4.04 10.02 8.37
CA MET A 44 3.03 9.04 8.75
C MET A 44 1.65 9.67 8.84
N LYS A 45 1.51 10.85 9.46
CA LYS A 45 0.24 11.58 9.55
C LYS A 45 -0.33 11.87 8.15
N LYS A 46 0.50 12.39 7.24
CA LYS A 46 0.07 12.66 5.86
C LYS A 46 -0.39 11.39 5.15
N ASN A 47 0.39 10.32 5.25
CA ASN A 47 0.02 9.03 4.65
C ASN A 47 -1.26 8.46 5.28
N PHE A 48 -1.44 8.61 6.59
CA PHE A 48 -2.62 8.15 7.30
C PHE A 48 -3.87 8.93 6.90
N THR A 49 -3.77 10.25 6.72
CA THR A 49 -4.86 11.06 6.17
C THR A 49 -5.26 10.58 4.78
N VAL A 50 -4.29 10.36 3.88
CA VAL A 50 -4.56 9.82 2.54
C VAL A 50 -5.20 8.44 2.61
N MET A 51 -4.72 7.56 3.51
CA MET A 51 -5.28 6.23 3.74
C MET A 51 -6.74 6.30 4.20
N ILE A 52 -7.06 7.15 5.17
CA ILE A 52 -8.44 7.32 5.66
C ILE A 52 -9.34 7.83 4.54
N ILE A 53 -8.92 8.84 3.78
CA ILE A 53 -9.70 9.37 2.67
C ILE A 53 -9.95 8.27 1.63
N SER A 54 -8.91 7.51 1.27
CA SER A 54 -9.02 6.40 0.32
C SER A 54 -9.95 5.30 0.83
N MET A 55 -9.88 4.97 2.13
CA MET A 55 -10.75 4.00 2.77
C MET A 55 -12.20 4.48 2.82
N ALA A 56 -12.44 5.76 3.09
CA ALA A 56 -13.76 6.35 3.07
C ALA A 56 -14.38 6.32 1.67
N LEU A 57 -13.59 6.60 0.62
CA LEU A 57 -14.04 6.48 -0.77
C LEU A 57 -14.35 5.02 -1.13
N PHE A 58 -13.48 4.09 -0.76
CA PHE A 58 -13.68 2.66 -1.01
C PHE A 58 -14.92 2.12 -0.31
N LEU A 59 -15.12 2.44 0.97
CA LEU A 59 -16.30 2.03 1.72
C LEU A 59 -17.55 2.75 1.23
N GLY A 60 -17.46 4.04 0.90
CA GLY A 60 -18.59 4.80 0.34
C GLY A 60 -19.09 4.19 -0.97
N ALA A 61 -18.18 3.83 -1.87
CA ALA A 61 -18.52 3.11 -3.10
C ALA A 61 -19.08 1.71 -2.83
N TYR A 62 -18.53 0.99 -1.84
CA TYR A 62 -19.06 -0.32 -1.43
C TYR A 62 -20.51 -0.21 -0.93
N TRP A 63 -20.78 0.66 0.05
CA TRP A 63 -22.12 0.85 0.58
C TRP A 63 -23.08 1.38 -0.47
N GLY A 64 -22.64 2.31 -1.32
CA GLY A 64 -23.44 2.84 -2.42
C GLY A 64 -23.84 1.77 -3.42
N THR A 65 -22.94 0.85 -3.77
CA THR A 65 -23.26 -0.27 -4.68
C THR A 65 -24.02 -1.39 -3.98
N ALA A 66 -23.73 -1.67 -2.71
CA ALA A 66 -24.44 -2.68 -1.91
C ALA A 66 -25.93 -2.34 -1.75
N MET A 67 -26.29 -1.06 -1.66
CA MET A 67 -27.70 -0.66 -1.56
C MET A 67 -28.53 -1.07 -2.78
N TYR A 68 -27.94 -1.13 -3.97
CA TYR A 68 -28.65 -1.48 -5.21
C TYR A 68 -28.42 -2.93 -5.65
N PHE A 69 -27.24 -3.48 -5.36
CA PHE A 69 -26.78 -4.76 -5.88
C PHE A 69 -26.43 -5.79 -4.79
N GLY A 70 -26.64 -5.47 -3.52
CA GLY A 70 -26.26 -6.32 -2.39
C GLY A 70 -27.00 -7.66 -2.36
N ASP A 71 -28.25 -7.69 -2.83
CA ASP A 71 -29.08 -8.90 -2.92
C ASP A 71 -28.94 -9.63 -4.26
N VAL A 72 -28.07 -9.16 -5.16
CA VAL A 72 -27.85 -9.81 -6.46
C VAL A 72 -26.91 -10.98 -6.27
N GLU A 73 -27.45 -12.18 -6.44
CA GLU A 73 -26.66 -13.40 -6.48
C GLU A 73 -26.05 -13.61 -7.87
N ILE A 74 -24.72 -13.80 -7.89
CA ILE A 74 -23.99 -14.15 -9.11
C ILE A 74 -23.59 -15.61 -8.97
N SER A 75 -24.32 -16.50 -9.63
CA SER A 75 -24.01 -17.93 -9.62
C SER A 75 -22.66 -18.21 -10.29
N LEU A 76 -21.85 -19.05 -9.65
CA LEU A 76 -20.60 -19.52 -10.23
C LEU A 76 -20.87 -20.73 -11.15
N PRO A 77 -20.04 -20.92 -12.20
CA PRO A 77 -20.23 -22.04 -13.12
C PRO A 77 -19.87 -23.38 -12.45
N GLY A 78 -20.82 -24.32 -12.41
CA GLY A 78 -20.63 -25.67 -11.86
C GLY A 78 -20.33 -25.67 -10.36
N ASP A 79 -19.47 -26.58 -9.91
CA ASP A 79 -19.04 -26.70 -8.49
C ASP A 79 -17.88 -25.74 -8.14
N PHE A 80 -17.76 -24.61 -8.86
CA PHE A 80 -16.65 -23.69 -8.67
C PHE A 80 -16.80 -22.92 -7.35
N PHE A 81 -15.87 -23.15 -6.43
CA PHE A 81 -15.85 -22.53 -5.11
C PHE A 81 -14.54 -21.78 -4.90
N ILE A 82 -14.66 -20.50 -4.54
CA ILE A 82 -13.53 -19.65 -4.19
C ILE A 82 -13.60 -19.34 -2.69
N PRO A 83 -12.64 -19.82 -1.89
CA PRO A 83 -12.59 -19.52 -0.45
C PRO A 83 -12.64 -18.01 -0.20
N LEU A 84 -13.31 -17.60 0.88
CA LEU A 84 -13.46 -16.21 1.33
C LEU A 84 -14.38 -15.30 0.49
N ILE A 85 -14.63 -15.62 -0.78
CA ILE A 85 -15.43 -14.74 -1.68
C ILE A 85 -16.65 -15.41 -2.32
N SER A 86 -16.81 -16.73 -2.21
CA SER A 86 -18.03 -17.44 -2.60
C SER A 86 -18.69 -18.17 -1.44
N GLN A 87 -20.02 -18.24 -1.44
CA GLN A 87 -20.83 -19.04 -0.51
C GLN A 87 -21.89 -19.81 -1.33
N GLU A 88 -22.08 -21.09 -1.00
CA GLU A 88 -23.16 -21.92 -1.59
C GLU A 88 -23.20 -21.96 -3.13
N GLY A 89 -22.04 -21.87 -3.79
CA GLY A 89 -21.95 -21.85 -5.26
C GLY A 89 -22.28 -20.50 -5.90
N ALA A 90 -22.50 -19.46 -5.11
CA ALA A 90 -22.65 -18.09 -5.55
C ALA A 90 -21.47 -17.22 -5.10
N LEU A 91 -21.12 -16.23 -5.92
CA LEU A 91 -20.16 -15.20 -5.56
C LEU A 91 -20.84 -14.21 -4.61
N THR A 92 -20.22 -14.00 -3.44
CA THR A 92 -20.70 -12.98 -2.50
C THR A 92 -20.57 -11.59 -3.14
N PHE A 93 -21.47 -10.67 -2.80
CA PHE A 93 -21.38 -9.27 -3.26
C PHE A 93 -20.00 -8.66 -2.92
N TYR A 94 -19.48 -8.94 -1.72
CA TYR A 94 -18.14 -8.53 -1.31
C TYR A 94 -17.05 -9.08 -2.23
N GLY A 95 -17.15 -10.36 -2.59
CA GLY A 95 -16.28 -11.02 -3.55
C GLY A 95 -16.29 -10.37 -4.92
N TRP A 96 -17.48 -10.12 -5.46
CA TRP A 96 -17.66 -9.42 -6.72
C TRP A 96 -17.05 -8.01 -6.69
N TYR A 97 -17.30 -7.26 -5.61
CA TYR A 97 -16.80 -5.90 -5.46
C TYR A 97 -15.26 -5.85 -5.46
N ILE A 98 -14.59 -6.77 -4.76
CA ILE A 98 -13.13 -6.87 -4.75
C ILE A 98 -12.60 -7.22 -6.14
N LEU A 99 -13.20 -8.18 -6.83
CA LEU A 99 -12.80 -8.56 -8.18
C LEU A 99 -12.93 -7.39 -9.16
N ALA A 100 -14.04 -6.65 -9.09
CA ALA A 100 -14.27 -5.45 -9.88
C ALA A 100 -13.23 -4.36 -9.56
N PHE A 101 -12.91 -4.15 -8.28
CA PHE A 101 -11.90 -3.19 -7.86
C PHE A 101 -10.51 -3.51 -8.44
N PHE A 102 -10.07 -4.77 -8.35
CA PHE A 102 -8.82 -5.20 -8.96
C PHE A 102 -8.85 -5.11 -10.49
N ALA A 103 -9.94 -5.52 -11.13
CA ALA A 103 -10.08 -5.45 -12.58
C ALA A 103 -10.03 -3.99 -13.08
N ALA A 104 -10.69 -3.06 -12.38
CA ALA A 104 -10.65 -1.63 -12.68
C ALA A 104 -9.25 -1.02 -12.45
N SER A 105 -8.47 -1.53 -11.50
CA SER A 105 -7.11 -1.04 -11.27
C SER A 105 -6.15 -1.27 -12.46
N LEU A 106 -6.43 -2.25 -13.33
CA LEU A 106 -5.60 -2.56 -14.50
C LEU A 106 -5.60 -1.47 -15.59
N PRO A 107 -6.76 -0.99 -16.10
CA PRO A 107 -6.77 0.12 -17.05
C PRO A 107 -6.32 1.43 -16.39
N LEU A 108 -6.64 1.65 -15.11
CA LEU A 108 -6.19 2.84 -14.39
C LEU A 108 -4.66 2.89 -14.26
N SER A 109 -4.02 1.80 -13.84
CA SER A 109 -2.55 1.72 -13.75
C SER A 109 -1.88 1.98 -15.11
N LYS A 110 -2.45 1.44 -16.19
CA LYS A 110 -1.98 1.69 -17.55
C LYS A 110 -2.15 3.15 -17.99
N ALA A 111 -3.31 3.76 -17.71
CA ALA A 111 -3.61 5.13 -18.10
C ALA A 111 -2.77 6.17 -17.35
N PHE A 112 -2.47 5.91 -16.08
CA PHE A 112 -1.68 6.81 -15.24
C PHE A 112 -0.18 6.47 -15.18
N GLY A 113 0.26 5.42 -15.90
CA GLY A 113 1.66 4.98 -15.88
C GLY A 113 2.14 4.51 -14.50
N LEU A 114 1.23 4.15 -13.60
CA LEU A 114 1.55 3.74 -12.23
C LEU A 114 1.66 2.22 -12.17
N THR A 115 2.85 1.68 -11.93
CA THR A 115 2.99 0.25 -11.62
C THR A 115 2.27 -0.05 -10.31
N MET A 116 1.35 -1.02 -10.33
CA MET A 116 0.62 -1.49 -9.15
C MET A 116 1.58 -1.73 -7.97
N ALA A 117 1.28 -1.11 -6.83
CA ALA A 117 2.05 -1.25 -5.60
C ALA A 117 2.14 -2.75 -5.25
N GLY A 118 3.33 -3.30 -5.45
CA GLY A 118 3.64 -4.74 -5.46
C GLY A 118 4.74 -5.07 -6.47
N GLY A 119 4.84 -4.29 -7.56
CA GLY A 119 5.90 -4.39 -8.57
C GLY A 119 7.11 -3.48 -8.30
N GLY A 120 7.54 -3.34 -7.05
CA GLY A 120 8.80 -2.68 -6.75
C GLY A 120 9.96 -3.60 -7.08
N LEU A 121 10.38 -3.70 -8.34
CA LEU A 121 11.70 -4.21 -8.76
C LEU A 121 12.08 -3.98 -10.25
N ALA A 122 11.19 -3.45 -11.10
CA ALA A 122 11.48 -3.35 -12.54
C ALA A 122 12.00 -1.99 -13.04
N GLU A 123 12.13 -0.97 -12.19
CA GLU A 123 12.44 0.40 -12.64
C GLU A 123 13.81 0.91 -12.17
N LYS A 124 14.85 0.06 -12.26
CA LYS A 124 16.23 0.51 -12.11
C LYS A 124 17.25 -0.10 -13.09
N SER A 125 16.83 -0.95 -14.03
CA SER A 125 17.75 -1.55 -15.00
C SER A 125 17.84 -0.80 -16.34
N ALA A 126 17.00 0.20 -16.60
CA ALA A 126 16.92 0.85 -17.92
C ALA A 126 17.60 2.22 -18.03
N GLN A 127 18.15 2.78 -16.94
CA GLN A 127 18.74 4.13 -16.96
C GLN A 127 20.28 4.15 -16.92
N ASP A 128 20.93 3.01 -17.21
CA ASP A 128 22.39 2.92 -17.36
C ASP A 128 22.81 2.50 -18.79
N LYS A 129 21.98 2.85 -19.78
CA LYS A 129 22.37 2.81 -21.20
C LYS A 129 21.71 3.95 -21.96
N LYS A 130 22.31 5.13 -21.88
CA LYS A 130 22.63 6.01 -23.02
C LYS A 130 23.30 7.28 -22.54
#